data_AF-Q1JZY5-F1
#
_entry.id   AF-Q1JZY5-F1
#
_cell.length_a   1.000
_cell.length_b   1.000
_cell.length_c   1.000
_cell.angle_alpha   90.00
_cell.angle_beta   90.00
_cell.angle_gamma   90.00
#
_symmetry.space_group_name_H-M   'P 1'
#
loop_
_entity.id
_entity.type
_entity.pdbx_description
1 polymer ?
#
loop_
_entity_poly.entity_id
_entity_poly.type
_entity_poly.pdbx_seq_one_letter_code
_entity_poly.pdbx_strand_id
1 'polypeptide(L)'
;MLEIGDPSRFHSSREAISYCGLCSAQRESAGKEQRGPLSKKRNKHLQTILIEAAELAPRWNAQLAELHEKELAKGNRNRATLAVARKLVEYLLAVDRRGTAFEERQSQVA
;
A
#
# COMPACT_ATOMS: atom_id res chain seq x y z
N MET A 1 -4.51 -16.08 -5.02
CA MET A 1 -3.50 -15.02 -5.13
C MET A 1 -2.26 -15.61 -5.79
N LEU A 2 -2.11 -15.48 -7.11
CA LEU A 2 -1.12 -16.23 -7.90
C LEU A 2 0.21 -15.47 -8.10
N GLU A 3 0.16 -14.13 -8.13
CA GLU A 3 1.27 -13.29 -8.59
C GLU A 3 2.46 -13.17 -7.63
N ILE A 4 2.24 -13.44 -6.34
CA ILE A 4 3.22 -13.11 -5.28
C ILE A 4 3.93 -14.37 -4.74
N GLY A 5 3.31 -15.55 -4.89
CA GLY A 5 3.83 -16.82 -4.41
C GLY A 5 3.68 -17.00 -2.89
N ASP A 6 4.61 -17.71 -2.25
CA ASP A 6 4.60 -17.96 -0.81
C ASP A 6 4.75 -16.64 0.00
N PRO A 7 3.79 -16.29 0.88
CA PRO A 7 3.84 -15.11 1.74
C PRO A 7 5.01 -15.11 2.74
N SER A 8 5.58 -16.28 3.05
CA SER A 8 6.71 -16.44 3.97
C SER A 8 8.00 -15.81 3.42
N ARG A 9 8.09 -15.62 2.09
CA ARG A 9 9.26 -15.05 1.41
C ARG A 9 9.56 -13.59 1.78
N PHE A 10 8.56 -12.86 2.25
CA PHE A 10 8.75 -11.49 2.70
C PHE A 10 9.01 -11.52 4.18
N HIS A 11 10.07 -10.89 4.65
CA HIS A 11 10.31 -10.76 6.09
C HIS A 11 9.49 -9.63 6.70
N SER A 12 9.13 -8.62 5.90
CA SER A 12 8.37 -7.45 6.35
C SER A 12 7.34 -6.98 5.32
N SER A 13 6.31 -6.25 5.78
CA SER A 13 5.34 -5.61 4.88
C SER A 13 5.99 -4.62 3.92
N ARG A 14 7.08 -3.95 4.33
CA ARG A 14 7.83 -3.02 3.47
C ARG A 14 8.41 -3.73 2.24
N GLU A 15 8.84 -4.98 2.41
CA GLU A 15 9.37 -5.79 1.32
C GLU A 15 8.26 -6.15 0.32
N ALA A 16 7.09 -6.57 0.80
CA ALA A 16 5.92 -6.83 -0.04
C ALA A 16 5.45 -5.56 -0.79
N ILE A 17 5.43 -4.41 -0.11
CA ILE A 17 5.09 -3.12 -0.72
C ILE A 17 6.10 -2.75 -1.83
N SER A 18 7.39 -2.93 -1.58
CA SER A 18 8.47 -2.69 -2.56
C SER A 18 8.38 -3.65 -3.75
N TYR A 19 8.02 -4.92 -3.50
CA TYR A 19 7.80 -5.93 -4.51
C TYR A 19 6.63 -5.56 -5.43
N CYS A 20 5.52 -5.08 -4.86
CA CYS A 20 4.36 -4.57 -5.60
C CYS A 20 4.61 -3.26 -6.35
N GLY A 21 5.79 -2.64 -6.19
CA GLY A 21 6.13 -1.39 -6.86
C GLY A 21 5.46 -0.15 -6.27
N LEU A 22 4.97 -0.21 -5.03
CA LEU A 22 4.29 0.90 -4.36
C LEU A 22 5.24 1.81 -3.54
N CYS A 23 6.55 1.54 -3.60
CA CYS A 23 7.60 2.41 -3.08
C CYS A 23 8.19 3.28 -4.18
N SER A 24 8.23 4.58 -3.94
CA SER A 24 8.97 5.54 -4.77
C SER A 24 10.47 5.36 -4.56
N ALA A 25 11.26 5.52 -5.61
CA ALA A 25 12.70 5.61 -5.45
C ALA A 25 13.06 6.82 -4.58
N GLN A 26 13.91 6.64 -3.57
CA GLN A 26 14.55 7.74 -2.85
C GLN A 26 15.97 7.88 -3.40
N ARG A 27 16.35 9.10 -3.78
CA ARG A 27 17.69 9.45 -4.23
C ARG A 27 18.25 10.48 -3.26
N GLU A 28 19.36 10.13 -2.65
CA GLU A 28 20.13 11.00 -1.77
C GLU A 28 21.42 11.40 -2.47
N SER A 29 21.71 12.69 -2.55
CA SER A 29 23.01 13.19 -3.03
C SER A 29 23.39 14.47 -2.31
N ALA A 30 24.60 14.54 -1.77
CA ALA A 30 25.12 15.73 -1.07
C ALA A 30 24.14 16.34 -0.05
N GLY A 31 23.47 15.48 0.74
CA GLY A 31 22.52 15.88 1.79
C GLY A 31 21.15 16.36 1.28
N LYS A 32 20.85 16.22 -0.01
CA LYS A 32 19.54 16.53 -0.59
C LYS A 32 18.75 15.25 -0.86
N GLU A 33 17.62 15.13 -0.18
CA GLU A 33 16.66 14.05 -0.39
C GLU A 33 15.72 14.38 -1.55
N GLN A 34 15.61 13.48 -2.54
CA GLN A 34 14.64 13.58 -3.62
C GLN A 34 13.87 12.28 -3.78
N ARG A 35 12.54 12.39 -3.95
CA ARG A 35 11.67 11.26 -4.27
C ARG A 35 11.38 11.23 -5.76
N GLY A 36 11.76 10.13 -6.39
CA GLY A 36 11.48 9.85 -7.80
C GLY A 36 10.11 9.19 -8.00
N PRO A 37 9.72 9.00 -9.28
CA PRO A 37 8.53 8.24 -9.65
C PRO A 37 8.54 6.80 -9.10
N LEU A 38 7.37 6.16 -9.12
CA LEU A 38 7.27 4.72 -8.84
C LEU A 38 8.14 3.92 -9.82
N SER A 39 8.67 2.80 -9.32
CA SER A 39 9.49 1.92 -10.13
C SER A 39 8.70 1.34 -11.30
N LYS A 40 9.20 1.54 -12.52
CA LYS A 40 8.66 0.93 -13.75
C LYS A 40 9.18 -0.49 -14.02
N LYS A 41 10.07 -1.00 -13.15
CA LYS A 41 10.72 -2.32 -13.28
C LYS A 41 9.96 -3.45 -12.58
N ARG A 42 8.80 -3.17 -11.98
CA ARG A 42 7.96 -4.16 -11.27
C ARG A 42 6.81 -4.62 -12.17
N ASN A 43 6.06 -5.62 -11.71
CA ASN A 43 4.87 -6.11 -12.41
C ASN A 43 3.85 -4.97 -12.54
N LYS A 44 3.71 -4.46 -13.78
CA LYS A 44 2.83 -3.32 -14.08
C LYS A 44 1.38 -3.64 -13.79
N HIS A 45 0.94 -4.87 -14.07
CA HIS A 45 -0.44 -5.28 -13.85
C HIS A 45 -0.78 -5.26 -12.36
N LEU A 46 0.05 -5.89 -11.53
CA LEU A 46 -0.11 -5.89 -10.08
C LEU A 46 -0.14 -4.47 -9.50
N GLN A 47 0.77 -3.62 -9.95
CA GLN A 47 0.84 -2.22 -9.51
C GLN A 47 -0.42 -1.44 -9.88
N THR A 48 -0.90 -1.56 -11.13
CA THR A 48 -2.10 -0.87 -11.60
C THR A 48 -3.33 -1.31 -10.83
N ILE A 49 -3.56 -2.62 -10.70
CA ILE A 49 -4.73 -3.15 -9.99
C ILE A 49 -4.74 -2.71 -8.51
N LEU A 50 -3.60 -2.71 -7.84
CA LEU A 50 -3.52 -2.23 -6.45
C LEU A 50 -3.83 -0.74 -6.31
N ILE A 51 -3.44 0.09 -7.29
CA ILE A 51 -3.73 1.52 -7.28
C ILE A 51 -5.21 1.77 -7.55
N GLU A 52 -5.80 1.09 -8.54
CA GLU A 52 -7.23 1.20 -8.85
C GLU A 52 -8.09 0.72 -7.67
N ALA A 53 -7.74 -0.40 -7.06
CA ALA A 53 -8.39 -0.89 -5.85
C ALA A 53 -8.29 0.11 -4.70
N ALA A 54 -7.12 0.76 -4.53
CA ALA A 54 -6.92 1.77 -3.51
C ALA A 54 -7.71 3.07 -3.75
N GLU A 55 -8.03 3.41 -4.99
CA GLU A 55 -8.90 4.55 -5.30
C GLU A 55 -10.37 4.25 -4.97
N LEU A 56 -10.79 3.00 -5.12
CA LEU A 56 -12.15 2.56 -4.78
C LEU A 56 -12.34 2.28 -3.28
N ALA A 57 -11.30 1.79 -2.59
CA ALA A 57 -11.39 1.30 -1.22
C ALA A 57 -11.96 2.32 -0.19
N PRO A 58 -11.62 3.62 -0.23
CA PRO A 58 -12.22 4.63 0.65
C PRO A 58 -13.75 4.73 0.58
N ARG A 59 -14.38 4.28 -0.52
CA ARG A 59 -15.85 4.31 -0.65
C ARG A 59 -16.55 3.23 0.18
N TRP A 60 -15.84 2.16 0.51
CA TRP A 60 -16.42 0.95 1.11
C TRP A 60 -15.88 0.67 2.53
N ASN A 61 -14.79 1.32 2.93
CA ASN A 61 -14.18 1.13 4.23
C ASN A 61 -13.82 2.48 4.87
N ALA A 62 -14.43 2.77 6.03
CA ALA A 62 -14.27 4.03 6.73
C ALA A 62 -12.83 4.27 7.25
N GLN A 63 -12.10 3.22 7.65
CA GLN A 63 -10.72 3.36 8.12
C GLN A 63 -9.76 3.73 6.98
N LEU A 64 -9.99 3.17 5.79
CA LEU A 64 -9.23 3.53 4.59
C LEU A 64 -9.61 4.94 4.09
N ALA A 65 -10.86 5.35 4.28
CA ALA A 65 -11.30 6.72 4.02
C ALA A 65 -10.58 7.73 4.92
N GLU A 66 -10.55 7.49 6.23
CA GLU A 66 -9.85 8.35 7.19
C GLU A 66 -8.35 8.46 6.86
N LEU A 67 -7.71 7.33 6.52
CA LEU A 67 -6.31 7.31 6.09
C LEU A 67 -6.11 8.13 4.81
N HIS A 68 -7.01 7.98 3.84
CA HIS A 68 -6.96 8.74 2.59
C HIS A 68 -7.10 10.25 2.84
N GLU A 69 -8.09 10.66 3.64
CA GLU A 69 -8.34 12.07 3.98
C GLU A 69 -7.16 12.69 4.75
N LYS A 70 -6.59 11.96 5.71
CA LYS A 70 -5.42 12.39 6.47
C LYS A 70 -4.21 12.65 5.57
N GLU A 71 -3.97 11.79 4.59
CA GLU A 71 -2.87 11.97 3.63
C GLU A 71 -3.21 13.01 2.55
N LEU A 72 -4.48 13.16 2.19
CA LEU A 72 -4.96 14.18 1.26
C LEU A 72 -4.78 15.59 1.85
N ALA A 73 -4.99 15.76 3.15
CA ALA A 73 -4.73 17.01 3.88
C ALA A 73 -3.26 17.46 3.79
N LYS A 74 -2.32 16.55 3.50
CA LYS A 74 -0.91 16.86 3.25
C LYS A 74 -0.64 17.36 1.82
N GLY A 75 -1.68 17.47 0.98
CA GLY A 75 -1.67 18.20 -0.28
C GLY A 75 -1.40 17.39 -1.54
N ASN A 76 -1.26 16.06 -1.48
CA ASN A 76 -1.00 15.26 -2.68
C ASN A 76 -1.91 14.04 -2.76
N ARG A 77 -2.90 14.10 -3.67
CA ARG A 77 -3.87 13.02 -3.91
C ARG A 77 -3.22 11.70 -4.27
N ASN A 78 -2.21 11.70 -5.14
CA ASN A 78 -1.52 10.46 -5.54
C ASN A 78 -0.80 9.83 -4.34
N ARG A 79 -0.27 10.64 -3.41
CA ARG A 79 0.33 10.14 -2.17
C ARG A 79 -0.73 9.56 -1.23
N ALA A 80 -1.93 10.15 -1.18
CA ALA A 80 -3.04 9.64 -0.40
C ALA A 80 -3.51 8.27 -0.92
N THR A 81 -3.75 8.13 -2.23
CA THR A 81 -4.09 6.84 -2.85
C THR A 81 -2.98 5.81 -2.62
N LEU A 82 -1.71 6.21 -2.74
CA LEU A 82 -0.58 5.32 -2.51
C LEU A 82 -0.48 4.84 -1.06
N ALA A 83 -0.86 5.67 -0.09
CA ALA A 83 -0.92 5.27 1.31
C ALA A 83 -1.99 4.20 1.56
N VAL A 84 -3.17 4.35 0.94
CA VAL A 84 -4.23 3.32 0.95
C VAL A 84 -3.74 2.04 0.29
N ALA A 85 -3.10 2.12 -0.88
CA ALA A 85 -2.58 0.94 -1.58
C ALA A 85 -1.56 0.16 -0.73
N ARG A 86 -0.67 0.86 -0.03
CA ARG A 86 0.28 0.25 0.92
C ARG A 86 -0.44 -0.47 2.06
N LYS A 87 -1.52 0.14 2.58
CA LYS A 87 -2.33 -0.46 3.64
C LYS A 87 -3.06 -1.72 3.16
N LEU A 88 -3.57 -1.73 1.93
CA LEU A 88 -4.16 -2.93 1.33
C LEU A 88 -3.14 -4.07 1.22
N VAL A 89 -1.91 -3.78 0.79
CA VAL A 89 -0.84 -4.81 0.74
C VAL A 89 -0.52 -5.37 2.12
N GLU A 90 -0.54 -4.54 3.18
CA GLU A 90 -0.39 -5.02 4.56
C GLU A 90 -1.52 -5.98 4.96
N TYR A 91 -2.77 -5.67 4.60
CA TYR A 91 -3.91 -6.53 4.90
C TYR A 91 -3.83 -7.85 4.14
N LEU A 92 -3.55 -7.80 2.84
CA LEU A 92 -3.39 -9.00 2.01
C LEU A 92 -2.27 -9.90 2.57
N LEU A 93 -1.11 -9.34 2.90
CA LEU A 93 -0.01 -10.10 3.48
C LEU A 93 -0.36 -10.70 4.85
N ALA A 94 -1.12 -9.98 5.69
CA ALA A 94 -1.54 -10.47 6.99
C ALA A 94 -2.55 -11.62 6.89
N VAL A 95 -3.52 -11.50 5.98
CA VAL A 95 -4.51 -12.54 5.68
C VAL A 95 -3.82 -13.79 5.14
N ASP A 96 -2.96 -13.62 4.15
CA ASP A 96 -2.21 -14.71 3.52
C ASP A 96 -1.33 -15.48 4.51
N ARG A 97 -0.66 -14.77 5.43
CA ARG A 97 0.19 -15.40 6.47
C ARG A 97 -0.61 -16.11 7.55
N ARG A 98 -1.79 -15.61 7.89
CA ARG A 98 -2.63 -16.16 8.96
C ARG A 98 -3.55 -17.27 8.47
N GLY A 99 -3.88 -17.27 7.18
CA GLY A 99 -4.87 -18.19 6.60
C GLY A 99 -6.30 -17.95 7.09
N THR A 100 -6.57 -16.81 7.74
CA THR A 100 -7.87 -16.45 8.30
C THR A 100 -8.52 -15.34 7.49
N ALA A 101 -9.84 -15.26 7.49
CA ALA A 101 -10.56 -14.17 6.85
C ALA A 101 -10.14 -12.80 7.42
N PHE A 102 -10.25 -11.76 6.58
CA PHE A 102 -10.04 -10.39 7.01
C PHE A 102 -11.18 -9.95 7.93
N GLU A 103 -10.84 -9.47 9.13
CA GLU A 103 -11.79 -8.89 10.07
C GLU A 103 -11.44 -7.42 10.25
N GLU A 104 -12.42 -6.54 10.00
CA GLU A 104 -12.27 -5.12 10.27
C GLU A 104 -12.21 -4.91 11.79
N ARG A 105 -11.05 -4.47 12.27
CA ARG A 105 -10.90 -4.09 13.67
C ARG A 105 -11.63 -2.78 13.86
N GLN A 106 -12.86 -2.82 14.36
CA GLN A 106 -13.60 -1.62 14.69
C GLN A 106 -12.76 -0.76 15.63
N SER A 107 -12.56 0.50 15.24
CA SER A 107 -11.90 1.49 16.08
C SER A 107 -12.76 1.61 17.34
N GLN A 108 -12.23 1.18 18.49
CA GLN A 108 -12.92 1.35 19.76
C GLN A 108 -12.94 2.85 20.06
N VAL A 109 -14.04 3.51 19.67
CA VAL A 109 -14.29 4.91 20.01
C VAL A 109 -14.58 4.92 21.50
N ALA A 110 -13.63 5.44 22.27
CA ALA A 110 -13.81 5.79 23.67
C ALA A 110 -14.54 7.15 23.78
#